data_AF-A0A7C0ZZP4-F1
#
_entry.id   AF-A0A7C0ZZP4-F1
#
_cell.length_a   1.000
_cell.length_b   1.000
_cell.length_c   1.000
_cell.angle_alpha   90.00
_cell.angle_beta   90.00
_cell.angle_gamma   90.00
#
_symmetry.space_group_name_H-M   'P 1'
#
loop_
_entity.id
_entity.type
_entity.pdbx_description
1 polymer ?
#
loop_
_entity_poly.entity_id
_entity_poly.type
_entity_poly.pdbx_seq_one_letter_code
_entity_poly.pdbx_strand_id
1 'polypeptide(L)'
;MSLRFADFRKKVERRIKGGEKIAILFDADADGASATALLVIYLMEKTGRYPDKLIPCFHDVDTKISGLDDYLIFVLDTAPKKFDSKNMIVIDHHMIKHKLKNGLFFNPREKDPDLYLPTSYLVYKIFNMPIEASWIAAIGIKADKAEKQCEDVLKKAYKTFPEFKEIEGRLIGLVSVCKNLSDSSGVINSLIESYNLGGPTFFGKTPSSSKLIKVSKTVY
;
A
#
# COMPACT_ATOMS: atom_id res chain seq x y z
N MET A 1 14.34 -13.33 -15.84
CA MET A 1 14.34 -14.07 -14.55
C MET A 1 13.09 -13.64 -13.77
N SER A 2 12.17 -14.53 -13.39
CA SER A 2 10.88 -14.11 -12.82
C SER A 2 11.01 -13.46 -11.42
N LEU A 3 10.11 -12.50 -11.13
CA LEU A 3 9.94 -11.96 -9.78
C LEU A 3 9.37 -13.05 -8.88
N ARG A 4 10.05 -13.34 -7.76
CA ARG A 4 9.72 -14.46 -6.88
C ARG A 4 8.77 -14.02 -5.76
N PHE A 5 7.57 -13.57 -6.15
CA PHE A 5 6.56 -13.03 -5.23
C PHE A 5 6.21 -14.00 -4.09
N ALA A 6 5.94 -15.26 -4.42
CA ALA A 6 5.56 -16.29 -3.44
C ALA A 6 6.68 -16.58 -2.43
N ASP A 7 7.95 -16.54 -2.85
CA ASP A 7 9.08 -16.77 -1.94
C ASP A 7 9.24 -15.60 -0.97
N PHE A 8 9.05 -14.37 -1.44
CA PHE A 8 9.08 -13.20 -0.57
C PHE A 8 7.92 -13.23 0.42
N ARG A 9 6.69 -13.53 -0.03
CA ARG A 9 5.52 -13.72 0.85
C ARG A 9 5.81 -14.71 1.97
N LYS A 10 6.35 -15.89 1.65
CA LYS A 10 6.71 -16.90 2.68
C LYS A 10 7.69 -16.37 3.71
N LYS A 11 8.65 -15.51 3.32
CA LYS A 11 9.58 -14.87 4.27
C LYS A 11 8.88 -13.86 5.17
N VAL A 12 7.96 -13.07 4.61
CA VAL A 12 7.13 -12.12 5.37
C VAL A 12 6.22 -12.85 6.35
N GLU A 13 5.49 -13.88 5.89
CA GLU A 13 4.57 -14.67 6.72
C GLU A 13 5.27 -15.37 7.90
N ARG A 14 6.54 -15.77 7.76
CA ARG A 14 7.33 -16.31 8.88
C ARG A 14 7.67 -15.26 9.94
N ARG A 15 7.67 -13.98 9.57
CA ARG A 15 7.94 -12.87 10.49
C ARG A 15 6.67 -12.38 11.16
N ILE A 16 5.50 -12.48 10.52
CA ILE A 16 4.23 -12.15 11.15
C ILE A 16 3.89 -13.24 12.17
N LYS A 17 4.17 -12.99 13.45
CA LYS A 17 3.74 -13.89 14.55
C LYS A 17 2.46 -13.35 15.20
N GLY A 18 1.60 -14.26 15.66
CA GLY A 18 0.43 -13.86 16.45
C GLY A 18 0.88 -13.14 17.72
N GLY A 19 0.47 -11.87 17.88
CA GLY A 19 0.71 -11.09 19.10
C GLY A 19 1.68 -9.91 18.95
N GLU A 20 2.49 -9.86 17.89
CA GLU A 20 3.43 -8.75 17.65
C GLU A 20 2.70 -7.43 17.41
N LYS A 21 3.34 -6.32 17.79
CA LYS A 21 2.87 -4.98 17.40
C LYS A 21 3.29 -4.72 15.95
N ILE A 22 2.39 -4.20 15.13
CA ILE A 22 2.64 -3.93 13.71
C ILE A 22 2.55 -2.44 13.45
N ALA A 23 3.61 -1.88 12.85
CA ALA A 23 3.61 -0.52 12.32
C ALA A 23 3.78 -0.55 10.81
N ILE A 24 2.96 0.22 10.09
CA ILE A 24 3.11 0.43 8.66
C ILE A 24 3.48 1.89 8.42
N LEU A 25 4.68 2.10 7.91
CA LEU A 25 5.18 3.36 7.40
C LEU A 25 4.97 3.35 5.90
N PHE A 26 4.47 4.44 5.32
CA PHE A 26 4.17 4.48 3.90
C PHE A 26 4.35 5.88 3.32
N ASP A 27 4.64 5.96 2.02
CA ASP A 27 4.56 7.24 1.34
C ASP A 27 3.12 7.71 1.20
N ALA A 28 2.89 9.01 1.42
CA ALA A 28 1.54 9.54 1.62
C ALA A 28 0.83 9.87 0.30
N ASP A 29 1.26 9.29 -0.81
CA ASP A 29 0.63 9.47 -2.12
C ASP A 29 -0.44 8.40 -2.38
N ALA A 30 -0.94 8.31 -3.62
CA ALA A 30 -1.97 7.35 -3.96
C ALA A 30 -1.47 5.90 -4.09
N ASP A 31 -0.21 5.67 -4.45
CA ASP A 31 0.35 4.31 -4.53
C ASP A 31 0.65 3.76 -3.14
N GLY A 32 1.36 4.52 -2.31
CA GLY A 32 1.65 4.17 -0.92
C GLY A 32 0.39 3.99 -0.07
N ALA A 33 -0.62 4.85 -0.23
CA ALA A 33 -1.91 4.67 0.45
C ALA A 33 -2.66 3.40 -0.02
N SER A 34 -2.68 3.13 -1.33
CA SER A 34 -3.32 1.94 -1.88
C SER A 34 -2.61 0.66 -1.44
N ALA A 35 -1.27 0.66 -1.46
CA ALA A 35 -0.43 -0.43 -0.96
C ALA A 35 -0.68 -0.70 0.53
N THR A 36 -0.81 0.36 1.33
CA THR A 36 -1.11 0.27 2.76
C THR A 36 -2.48 -0.35 2.99
N ALA A 37 -3.52 0.10 2.28
CA ALA A 37 -4.85 -0.48 2.40
C ALA A 37 -4.87 -1.98 2.05
N LEU A 38 -4.19 -2.37 0.97
CA LEU A 38 -4.05 -3.78 0.57
C LEU A 38 -3.34 -4.62 1.63
N LEU A 39 -2.24 -4.11 2.21
CA LEU A 39 -1.52 -4.81 3.26
C LEU A 39 -2.37 -4.93 4.53
N VAL A 40 -3.13 -3.90 4.90
CA VAL A 40 -4.04 -3.94 6.05
C VAL A 40 -5.12 -5.00 5.85
N ILE A 41 -5.75 -5.06 4.67
CA ILE A 41 -6.75 -6.09 4.34
C ILE A 41 -6.14 -7.49 4.54
N TYR A 42 -4.96 -7.73 3.95
CA TYR A 42 -4.27 -9.00 4.10
C TYR A 42 -3.95 -9.35 5.56
N LEU A 43 -3.43 -8.38 6.34
CA LEU A 43 -3.10 -8.58 7.74
C LEU A 43 -4.35 -8.87 8.58
N MET A 44 -5.47 -8.18 8.33
CA MET A 44 -6.73 -8.43 9.01
C MET A 44 -7.27 -9.83 8.70
N GLU A 45 -7.23 -10.27 7.44
CA GLU A 45 -7.62 -11.63 7.07
C GLU A 45 -6.71 -12.69 7.71
N LYS A 46 -5.41 -12.41 7.78
CA LYS A 46 -4.42 -13.37 8.28
C LYS A 46 -4.37 -13.47 9.80
N THR A 47 -4.59 -12.37 10.50
CA THR A 47 -4.33 -12.25 11.95
C THR A 47 -5.56 -11.84 12.76
N GLY A 48 -6.65 -11.41 12.10
CA GLY A 48 -7.83 -10.84 12.76
C GLY A 48 -7.58 -9.46 13.39
N ARG A 49 -6.43 -8.82 13.11
CA ARG A 49 -6.02 -7.57 13.76
C ARG A 49 -5.72 -6.47 12.75
N TYR A 50 -6.12 -5.25 13.11
CA TYR A 50 -5.67 -4.03 12.47
C TYR A 50 -4.26 -3.65 12.98
N PRO A 51 -3.38 -3.05 12.16
CA PRO A 51 -2.05 -2.60 12.61
C PRO A 51 -2.12 -1.60 13.77
N ASP A 52 -1.17 -1.68 14.69
CA ASP A 52 -1.10 -0.80 15.85
C ASP A 52 -0.76 0.65 15.47
N LYS A 53 -0.05 0.85 14.34
CA LYS A 53 0.29 2.18 13.80
C LYS A 53 0.25 2.22 12.28
N LEU A 54 -0.34 3.30 11.75
CA LEU A 54 -0.21 3.73 10.36
C LEU A 54 0.46 5.10 10.34
N ILE A 55 1.60 5.22 9.67
CA ILE A 55 2.45 6.42 9.74
C ILE A 55 2.79 6.91 8.33
N PRO A 56 2.16 7.99 7.85
CA PRO A 56 2.56 8.63 6.60
C PRO A 56 3.96 9.26 6.77
N CYS A 57 4.85 8.98 5.82
CA CYS A 57 6.26 9.34 5.93
C CYS A 57 6.71 10.45 4.97
N PHE A 58 6.04 10.69 3.83
CA PHE A 58 6.51 11.66 2.83
C PHE A 58 7.98 11.42 2.41
N HIS A 59 8.33 10.17 2.18
CA HIS A 59 9.70 9.66 2.01
C HIS A 59 10.70 9.91 3.17
N ASP A 60 10.26 10.35 4.36
CA ASP A 60 11.11 10.56 5.54
C ASP A 60 10.94 9.46 6.60
N VAL A 61 11.31 8.23 6.23
CA VAL A 61 11.17 7.04 7.10
C VAL A 61 12.05 7.13 8.34
N ASP A 62 13.29 7.63 8.20
CA ASP A 62 14.29 7.60 9.29
C ASP A 62 13.87 8.44 10.51
N THR A 63 13.11 9.54 10.33
CA THR A 63 12.61 10.33 11.47
C THR A 63 11.35 9.73 12.08
N LYS A 64 10.50 9.09 11.25
CA LYS A 64 9.21 8.53 11.65
C LYS A 64 9.30 7.19 12.35
N ILE A 65 10.44 6.50 12.23
CA ILE A 65 10.63 5.17 12.81
C ILE A 65 10.99 5.19 14.31
N SER A 66 11.31 6.36 14.87
CA SER A 66 11.67 6.50 16.28
C SER A 66 10.60 5.95 17.22
N GLY A 67 11.00 5.12 18.19
CA GLY A 67 10.10 4.49 19.17
C GLY A 67 9.34 3.26 18.67
N LEU A 68 9.76 2.68 17.54
CA LEU A 68 9.16 1.46 16.96
C LEU A 68 10.02 0.21 17.16
N ASP A 69 10.97 0.22 18.09
CA ASP A 69 11.95 -0.85 18.27
C ASP A 69 11.32 -2.24 18.52
N ASP A 70 10.17 -2.27 19.20
CA ASP A 70 9.41 -3.48 19.53
C ASP A 70 8.35 -3.86 18.48
N TYR A 71 8.32 -3.20 17.32
CA TYR A 71 7.34 -3.44 16.27
C TYR A 71 7.93 -4.33 15.16
N LEU A 72 7.06 -5.12 14.54
CA LEU A 72 7.25 -5.57 13.15
C LEU A 72 6.91 -4.37 12.24
N ILE A 73 7.89 -3.91 11.48
CA ILE A 73 7.81 -2.66 10.72
C ILE A 73 7.69 -2.97 9.25
N PHE A 74 6.58 -2.56 8.64
CA PHE A 74 6.45 -2.49 7.19
C PHE A 74 6.77 -1.08 6.71
N VAL A 75 7.56 -0.96 5.66
CA VAL A 75 7.78 0.30 4.94
C VAL A 75 7.31 0.09 3.51
N LEU A 76 6.37 0.92 3.06
CA LEU A 76 5.75 0.81 1.75
C LEU A 76 6.04 2.07 0.93
N ASP A 77 6.40 1.86 -0.33
CA ASP A 77 6.53 2.92 -1.32
C ASP A 77 7.60 3.98 -1.01
N THR A 78 8.55 3.57 -0.19
CA THR A 78 9.76 4.31 0.15
C THR A 78 10.69 3.37 0.90
N ALA A 79 11.90 3.83 1.19
CA ALA A 79 12.89 3.10 1.97
C ALA A 79 13.63 4.04 2.92
N PRO A 80 14.06 3.58 4.10
CA PRO A 80 14.95 4.35 4.96
C PRO A 80 16.30 4.57 4.30
N LYS A 81 16.95 5.69 4.61
CA LYS A 81 18.30 6.00 4.11
C LYS A 81 19.37 5.38 5.00
N LYS A 82 19.11 5.26 6.31
CA LYS A 82 20.12 4.84 7.29
C LYS A 82 19.63 3.70 8.18
N PHE A 83 18.37 3.72 8.60
CA PHE A 83 17.85 2.71 9.52
C PHE A 83 17.73 1.34 8.84
N ASP A 84 18.24 0.31 9.52
CA ASP A 84 18.12 -1.09 9.09
C ASP A 84 17.95 -1.99 10.32
N SER A 85 16.89 -2.78 10.33
CA SER A 85 16.55 -3.67 11.43
C SER A 85 16.06 -5.01 10.93
N LYS A 86 16.36 -6.07 11.68
CA LYS A 86 15.84 -7.42 11.44
C LYS A 86 14.30 -7.50 11.50
N ASN A 87 13.65 -6.54 12.15
CA ASN A 87 12.18 -6.47 12.26
C ASN A 87 11.56 -5.64 11.12
N MET A 88 12.35 -5.18 10.15
CA MET A 88 11.87 -4.38 9.03
C MET A 88 11.58 -5.22 7.79
N ILE A 89 10.51 -4.86 7.10
CA ILE A 89 10.10 -5.39 5.80
C ILE A 89 9.79 -4.20 4.90
N VAL A 90 10.51 -4.07 3.80
CA VAL A 90 10.34 -2.97 2.83
C VAL A 90 9.85 -3.54 1.51
N ILE A 91 8.80 -2.92 0.96
CA ILE A 91 8.30 -3.15 -0.38
C ILE A 91 8.29 -1.80 -1.08
N ASP A 92 9.12 -1.66 -2.10
CA ASP A 92 9.36 -0.38 -2.77
C ASP A 92 9.65 -0.62 -4.25
N HIS A 93 9.46 0.41 -5.06
CA HIS A 93 9.71 0.40 -6.51
C HIS A 93 10.61 1.56 -6.97
N HIS A 94 10.97 2.49 -6.08
CA HIS A 94 11.85 3.61 -6.39
C HIS A 94 13.27 3.17 -6.75
N MET A 95 14.05 4.10 -7.32
CA MET A 95 15.48 3.89 -7.56
C MET A 95 16.22 3.57 -6.27
N ILE A 96 16.91 2.43 -6.25
CA ILE A 96 17.61 1.93 -5.07
C ILE A 96 18.88 2.75 -4.84
N LYS A 97 18.87 3.58 -3.80
CA LYS A 97 20.07 4.30 -3.32
C LYS A 97 20.81 3.52 -2.25
N HIS A 98 20.07 2.77 -1.43
CA HIS A 98 20.60 1.97 -0.32
C HIS A 98 19.84 0.63 -0.26
N LYS A 99 20.55 -0.45 0.07
CA LYS A 99 19.94 -1.76 0.37
C LYS A 99 19.99 -2.04 1.86
N LEU A 100 18.93 -2.64 2.37
CA LEU A 100 18.93 -3.22 3.71
C LEU A 100 19.81 -4.46 3.76
N LYS A 101 20.54 -4.63 4.87
CA LYS A 101 21.36 -5.80 5.16
C LYS A 101 20.64 -6.78 6.09
N ASN A 102 19.85 -6.26 7.04
CA ASN A 102 19.19 -7.06 8.09
C ASN A 102 17.69 -7.26 7.83
N GLY A 103 17.01 -6.24 7.32
CA GLY A 103 15.59 -6.30 6.96
C GLY A 103 15.28 -7.18 5.75
N LEU A 104 14.00 -7.50 5.56
CA LEU A 104 13.53 -7.99 4.26
C LEU A 104 13.35 -6.79 3.34
N PHE A 105 13.83 -6.90 2.11
CA PHE A 105 13.70 -5.88 1.10
C PHE A 105 13.19 -6.53 -0.19
N PHE A 106 12.14 -5.97 -0.78
CA PHE A 106 11.67 -6.33 -2.09
C PHE A 106 11.55 -5.09 -2.94
N ASN A 107 12.44 -4.97 -3.93
CA ASN A 107 12.32 -3.99 -4.98
C ASN A 107 12.66 -4.63 -6.33
N PRO A 108 11.75 -4.61 -7.33
CA PRO A 108 11.97 -5.25 -8.63
C PRO A 108 13.21 -4.70 -9.35
N ARG A 109 13.59 -3.45 -9.07
CA ARG A 109 14.80 -2.81 -9.62
C ARG A 109 16.11 -3.41 -9.13
N GLU A 110 16.08 -4.29 -8.12
CA GLU A 110 17.25 -5.10 -7.77
C GLU A 110 17.67 -6.05 -8.90
N LYS A 111 16.72 -6.44 -9.75
CA LYS A 111 16.95 -7.37 -10.86
C LYS A 111 17.02 -6.66 -12.20
N ASP A 112 16.18 -5.64 -12.37
CA ASP A 112 16.06 -4.90 -13.61
C ASP A 112 15.71 -3.44 -13.29
N PRO A 113 16.69 -2.52 -13.39
CA PRO A 113 16.51 -1.11 -13.07
C PRO A 113 15.39 -0.41 -13.87
N ASP A 114 14.98 -0.96 -15.01
CA ASP A 114 13.94 -0.36 -15.87
C ASP A 114 12.52 -0.79 -15.47
N LEU A 115 12.38 -1.77 -14.57
CA LEU A 115 11.07 -2.17 -14.05
C LEU A 115 10.44 -1.03 -13.25
N TYR A 116 9.24 -0.62 -13.66
CA TYR A 116 8.42 0.38 -12.99
C TYR A 116 7.11 -0.29 -12.58
N LEU A 117 7.14 -0.96 -11.43
CA LEU A 117 6.01 -1.71 -10.88
C LEU A 117 5.63 -1.09 -9.54
N PRO A 118 4.54 -0.31 -9.46
CA PRO A 118 4.15 0.42 -8.27
C PRO A 118 4.00 -0.48 -7.04
N THR A 119 4.23 0.06 -5.86
CA THR A 119 4.15 -0.67 -4.60
C THR A 119 2.77 -1.30 -4.40
N SER A 120 1.67 -0.65 -4.78
CA SER A 120 0.33 -1.26 -4.70
C SER A 120 0.19 -2.51 -5.57
N TYR A 121 0.79 -2.51 -6.78
CA TYR A 121 0.90 -3.70 -7.62
C TYR A 121 1.74 -4.78 -6.92
N LEU A 122 2.89 -4.40 -6.35
CA LEU A 122 3.77 -5.34 -5.66
C LEU A 122 3.06 -6.00 -4.49
N VAL A 123 2.38 -5.25 -3.62
CA VAL A 123 1.60 -5.79 -2.50
C VAL A 123 0.50 -6.72 -3.02
N TYR A 124 -0.26 -6.31 -4.04
CA TYR A 124 -1.29 -7.14 -4.66
C TYR A 124 -0.74 -8.51 -5.12
N LYS A 125 0.43 -8.52 -5.77
CA LYS A 125 1.06 -9.73 -6.32
C LYS A 125 1.79 -10.57 -5.28
N ILE A 126 2.53 -9.93 -4.36
CA ILE A 126 3.27 -10.59 -3.27
C ILE A 126 2.29 -11.38 -2.41
N PHE A 127 1.24 -10.73 -1.93
CA PHE A 127 0.30 -11.37 -1.00
C PHE A 127 -0.78 -12.19 -1.69
N ASN A 128 -0.80 -12.21 -3.03
CA ASN A 128 -1.80 -12.90 -3.85
C ASN A 128 -3.22 -12.48 -3.44
N MET A 129 -3.44 -11.15 -3.49
CA MET A 129 -4.69 -10.56 -3.05
C MET A 129 -5.88 -11.07 -3.88
N PRO A 130 -7.06 -11.14 -3.27
CA PRO A 130 -8.29 -11.52 -3.95
C PRO A 130 -8.59 -10.59 -5.15
N ILE A 131 -9.35 -11.08 -6.12
CA ILE A 131 -9.63 -10.31 -7.34
C ILE A 131 -10.46 -9.06 -7.02
N GLU A 132 -11.26 -9.11 -5.97
CA GLU A 132 -12.07 -8.03 -5.42
C GLU A 132 -11.22 -6.85 -4.93
N ALA A 133 -9.96 -7.08 -4.57
CA ALA A 133 -9.02 -6.02 -4.16
C ALA A 133 -8.30 -5.36 -5.35
N SER A 134 -8.50 -5.86 -6.58
CA SER A 134 -7.75 -5.38 -7.75
C SER A 134 -7.99 -3.91 -8.09
N TRP A 135 -9.15 -3.35 -7.77
CA TRP A 135 -9.43 -1.93 -8.00
C TRP A 135 -8.60 -1.01 -7.09
N ILE A 136 -8.27 -1.44 -5.86
CA ILE A 136 -7.39 -0.68 -4.97
C ILE A 136 -5.98 -0.66 -5.56
N ALA A 137 -5.47 -1.80 -6.02
CA ALA A 137 -4.18 -1.85 -6.71
C ALA A 137 -4.19 -1.01 -7.99
N ALA A 138 -5.30 -1.00 -8.73
CA ALA A 138 -5.45 -0.19 -9.93
C ALA A 138 -5.34 1.32 -9.65
N ILE A 139 -5.83 1.81 -8.50
CA ILE A 139 -5.67 3.23 -8.11
C ILE A 139 -4.19 3.61 -8.06
N GLY A 140 -3.36 2.85 -7.33
CA GLY A 140 -1.93 3.12 -7.25
C GLY A 140 -1.24 2.99 -8.60
N ILE A 141 -1.51 1.93 -9.36
CA ILE A 141 -0.97 1.73 -10.72
C ILE A 141 -1.23 2.93 -11.63
N LYS A 142 -2.46 3.47 -11.60
CA LYS A 142 -2.88 4.59 -12.42
C LYS A 142 -2.29 5.92 -11.94
N ALA A 143 -2.21 6.12 -10.63
CA ALA A 143 -1.57 7.30 -10.05
C ALA A 143 -0.10 7.40 -10.48
N ASP A 144 0.57 6.25 -10.52
CA ASP A 144 1.98 6.11 -10.85
C ASP A 144 2.26 5.98 -12.37
N LYS A 145 1.21 5.97 -13.19
CA LYS A 145 1.28 5.88 -14.67
C LYS A 145 2.02 4.63 -15.17
N ALA A 146 1.84 3.51 -14.47
CA ALA A 146 2.53 2.25 -14.74
C ALA A 146 1.70 1.25 -15.57
N GLU A 147 0.69 1.71 -16.31
CA GLU A 147 -0.34 0.85 -16.88
C GLU A 147 0.21 -0.24 -17.80
N LYS A 148 1.21 0.10 -18.63
CA LYS A 148 1.80 -0.82 -19.60
C LYS A 148 2.44 -2.05 -18.95
N GLN A 149 3.05 -1.90 -17.77
CA GLN A 149 3.73 -2.99 -17.08
C GLN A 149 2.79 -3.76 -16.14
N CYS A 150 1.61 -3.20 -15.83
CA CYS A 150 0.67 -3.72 -14.84
C CYS A 150 -0.72 -4.05 -15.44
N GLU A 151 -0.80 -4.29 -16.75
CA GLU A 151 -2.06 -4.54 -17.45
C GLU A 151 -2.85 -5.73 -16.88
N ASP A 152 -2.17 -6.73 -16.32
CA ASP A 152 -2.83 -7.92 -15.77
C ASP A 152 -3.74 -7.59 -14.59
N VAL A 153 -3.35 -6.63 -13.74
CA VAL A 153 -4.16 -6.17 -12.61
C VAL A 153 -5.25 -5.21 -13.07
N LEU A 154 -4.94 -4.29 -14.01
CA LEU A 154 -5.93 -3.37 -14.56
C LEU A 154 -7.07 -4.11 -15.28
N LYS A 155 -6.74 -5.13 -16.08
CA LYS A 155 -7.74 -5.98 -16.75
C LYS A 155 -8.65 -6.68 -15.74
N LYS A 156 -8.11 -7.14 -14.61
CA LYS A 156 -8.91 -7.73 -13.53
C LYS A 156 -9.83 -6.71 -12.88
N ALA A 157 -9.31 -5.53 -12.55
CA ALA A 157 -10.09 -4.45 -11.94
C ALA A 157 -11.27 -4.06 -12.83
N TYR A 158 -11.02 -3.79 -14.11
CA TYR A 158 -12.06 -3.38 -15.06
C TYR A 158 -13.05 -4.49 -15.44
N LYS A 159 -12.63 -5.76 -15.37
CA LYS A 159 -13.53 -6.89 -15.59
C LYS A 159 -14.45 -7.11 -14.39
N THR A 160 -13.91 -6.95 -13.18
CA THR A 160 -14.62 -7.21 -11.91
C THR A 160 -15.53 -6.03 -11.53
N PHE A 161 -15.06 -4.81 -11.79
CA PHE A 161 -15.76 -3.55 -11.51
C PHE A 161 -15.73 -2.67 -12.77
N PRO A 162 -16.56 -2.94 -13.79
CA PRO A 162 -16.59 -2.15 -15.02
C PRO A 162 -16.82 -0.65 -14.76
N GLU A 163 -17.62 -0.33 -13.75
CA GLU A 163 -17.95 1.03 -13.32
C GLU A 163 -16.75 1.77 -12.73
N PHE A 164 -15.70 1.06 -12.30
CA PHE A 164 -14.46 1.69 -11.84
C PHE A 164 -13.85 2.62 -12.91
N LYS A 165 -13.98 2.29 -14.20
CA LYS A 165 -13.49 3.13 -15.31
C LYS A 165 -14.07 4.55 -15.29
N GLU A 166 -15.30 4.70 -14.81
CA GLU A 166 -15.99 5.99 -14.80
C GLU A 166 -15.58 6.84 -13.59
N ILE A 167 -15.12 6.20 -12.51
CA ILE A 167 -14.83 6.87 -11.23
C ILE A 167 -13.34 6.88 -10.86
N GLU A 168 -12.48 6.16 -11.59
CA GLU A 168 -11.06 5.97 -11.24
C GLU A 168 -10.32 7.30 -11.05
N GLY A 169 -10.51 8.28 -11.94
CA GLY A 169 -9.83 9.58 -11.84
C GLY A 169 -10.21 10.34 -10.57
N ARG A 170 -11.49 10.29 -10.19
CA ARG A 170 -11.99 10.88 -8.95
C ARG A 170 -11.43 10.16 -7.72
N LEU A 171 -11.38 8.82 -7.76
CA LEU A 171 -10.83 8.01 -6.66
C LEU A 171 -9.34 8.27 -6.48
N ILE A 172 -8.56 8.31 -7.56
CA ILE A 172 -7.13 8.66 -7.53
C ILE A 172 -6.96 10.04 -6.90
N GLY A 173 -7.77 11.03 -7.29
CA GLY A 173 -7.75 12.37 -6.71
C GLY A 173 -8.03 12.38 -5.21
N LEU A 174 -9.06 11.65 -4.77
CA LEU A 174 -9.44 11.56 -3.35
C LEU A 174 -8.39 10.82 -2.51
N VAL A 175 -7.81 9.73 -3.02
CA VAL A 175 -6.75 8.99 -2.33
C VAL A 175 -5.47 9.81 -2.26
N SER A 176 -5.16 10.58 -3.31
CA SER A 176 -4.02 11.51 -3.34
C SER A 176 -4.11 12.64 -2.31
N VAL A 177 -5.28 12.90 -1.71
CA VAL A 177 -5.43 13.86 -0.60
C VAL A 177 -4.68 13.38 0.65
N CYS A 178 -4.34 12.09 0.75
CA CYS A 178 -3.55 11.51 1.83
C CYS A 178 -2.33 12.37 2.21
N LYS A 179 -1.66 12.97 1.23
CA LYS A 179 -0.47 13.82 1.40
C LYS A 179 -0.75 15.17 2.10
N ASN A 180 -2.01 15.59 2.15
CA ASN A 180 -2.42 16.86 2.72
C ASN A 180 -3.09 16.70 4.10
N LEU A 181 -3.21 15.47 4.60
CA LEU A 181 -3.89 15.17 5.86
C LEU A 181 -2.87 14.94 6.96
N SER A 182 -3.16 15.49 8.15
CA SER A 182 -2.44 15.15 9.38
C SER A 182 -2.74 13.71 9.84
N ASP A 183 -3.93 13.20 9.49
CA ASP A 183 -4.36 11.82 9.73
C ASP A 183 -4.74 11.13 8.41
N SER A 184 -3.78 10.39 7.87
CA SER A 184 -3.95 9.61 6.65
C SER A 184 -4.78 8.33 6.84
N SER A 185 -5.08 7.92 8.07
CA SER A 185 -5.86 6.69 8.34
C SER A 185 -7.26 6.77 7.76
N GLY A 186 -7.84 7.98 7.64
CA GLY A 186 -9.15 8.19 7.01
C GLY A 186 -9.18 7.74 5.54
N VAL A 187 -8.09 7.94 4.79
CA VAL A 187 -7.99 7.48 3.39
C VAL A 187 -7.89 5.96 3.34
N ILE A 188 -7.02 5.38 4.16
CA ILE A 188 -6.81 3.93 4.25
C ILE A 188 -8.12 3.22 4.63
N ASN A 189 -8.80 3.69 5.67
CA ASN A 189 -10.08 3.15 6.11
C ASN A 189 -11.18 3.32 5.07
N SER A 190 -11.18 4.42 4.31
CA SER A 190 -12.12 4.60 3.19
C SER A 190 -11.99 3.50 2.13
N LEU A 191 -10.75 3.12 1.80
CA LEU A 191 -10.48 2.03 0.85
C LEU A 191 -10.92 0.67 1.42
N ILE A 192 -10.55 0.38 2.67
CA ILE A 192 -10.86 -0.89 3.35
C ILE A 192 -12.38 -1.07 3.53
N GLU A 193 -13.08 -0.03 4.01
CA GLU A 193 -14.54 -0.06 4.19
C GLU A 193 -15.25 -0.28 2.84
N SER A 194 -14.80 0.40 1.78
CA SER A 194 -15.38 0.24 0.44
C SER A 194 -15.15 -1.17 -0.11
N TYR A 195 -13.96 -1.74 0.12
CA TYR A 195 -13.66 -3.14 -0.21
C TYR A 195 -14.58 -4.10 0.53
N ASN A 196 -14.73 -3.94 1.85
CA ASN A 196 -15.59 -4.80 2.67
C ASN A 196 -17.08 -4.70 2.30
N LEU A 197 -17.52 -3.56 1.75
CA LEU A 197 -18.88 -3.38 1.27
C LEU A 197 -19.09 -3.88 -0.18
N GLY A 198 -18.02 -4.28 -0.86
CA GLY A 198 -18.11 -4.98 -2.14
C GLY A 198 -17.57 -4.22 -3.34
N GLY A 199 -16.88 -3.08 -3.18
CA GLY A 199 -16.15 -2.47 -4.29
C GLY A 199 -16.08 -0.94 -4.30
N PRO A 200 -15.59 -0.37 -5.43
CA PRO A 200 -15.25 1.05 -5.52
C PRO A 200 -16.47 1.99 -5.47
N THR A 201 -17.68 1.51 -5.80
CA THR A 201 -18.92 2.32 -5.77
C THR A 201 -19.40 2.68 -4.36
N PHE A 202 -18.83 2.05 -3.34
CA PHE A 202 -19.09 2.39 -1.94
C PHE A 202 -18.19 3.53 -1.44
N PHE A 203 -17.17 3.91 -2.20
CA PHE A 203 -16.34 5.06 -1.84
C PHE A 203 -17.17 6.34 -1.87
N GLY A 204 -17.22 7.02 -0.73
CA GLY A 204 -18.05 8.19 -0.45
C GLY A 204 -19.35 7.87 0.27
N LYS A 205 -19.69 6.58 0.43
CA LYS A 205 -20.89 6.08 1.12
C LYS A 205 -20.57 5.43 2.48
N THR A 206 -19.30 5.37 2.85
CA THR A 206 -18.84 4.81 4.13
C THR A 206 -18.54 5.94 5.13
N PRO A 207 -18.57 5.69 6.45
CA PRO A 207 -18.26 6.73 7.44
C PRO A 207 -16.92 7.44 7.17
N SER A 208 -15.85 6.68 6.88
CA SER A 208 -14.53 7.24 6.60
C SER A 208 -14.51 8.02 5.27
N SER A 209 -15.08 7.44 4.21
CA SER A 209 -15.04 8.05 2.88
C SER A 209 -15.95 9.27 2.73
N SER A 210 -17.11 9.28 3.39
CA SER A 210 -17.98 10.46 3.48
C SER A 210 -17.30 11.60 4.25
N LYS A 211 -16.57 11.29 5.34
CA LYS A 211 -15.77 12.29 6.08
C LYS A 211 -14.63 12.81 5.22
N LEU A 212 -13.91 11.94 4.52
CA LEU A 212 -12.82 12.31 3.61
C LEU A 212 -13.29 13.28 2.52
N ILE A 213 -14.44 13.03 1.89
CA ILE A 213 -15.01 13.93 0.88
C ILE A 213 -15.31 15.33 1.43
N LYS A 214 -15.71 15.44 2.70
CA LYS A 214 -15.94 16.75 3.33
C LYS A 214 -14.62 17.48 3.54
N VAL A 215 -13.59 16.79 4.02
CA VAL A 215 -12.25 17.37 4.24
C VAL A 215 -11.57 17.72 2.92
N SER A 216 -11.73 16.91 1.87
CA SER A 216 -11.13 17.21 0.56
C SER A 216 -11.66 18.50 -0.05
N LYS A 217 -12.87 18.95 0.31
CA LYS A 217 -13.44 20.22 -0.15
C LYS A 217 -12.89 21.46 0.58
N THR A 218 -12.17 21.27 1.69
CA THR A 218 -11.59 22.37 2.49
C THR A 218 -10.09 22.50 2.30
N VAL A 219 -9.45 21.49 1.70
CA VAL A 219 -8.00 21.43 1.44
C VAL A 219 -7.65 21.98 0.05
N TYR A 220 -8.65 22.21 -0.79
CA TYR A 220 -8.59 22.89 -2.09
C TYR A 220 -9.58 24.05 -2.10
#